data_AF-A0A7S2YUK3-F1
#
_entry.id   AF-A0A7S2YUK3-F1
#
_cell.length_a   1.000
_cell.length_b   1.000
_cell.length_c   1.000
_cell.angle_alpha   90.00
_cell.angle_beta   90.00
_cell.angle_gamma   90.00
#
_symmetry.space_group_name_H-M   'P 1'
#
loop_
_entity.id
_entity.type
_entity.pdbx_description
1 polymer ?
#
loop_
_entity_poly.entity_id
_entity_poly.type
_entity_poly.pdbx_seq_one_letter_code
_entity_poly.pdbx_strand_id
1 'polypeptide(L)'
;FGGAAYGGMLMLGYLGFDGFTSTFQQKLFEGYKMSSHHQVLYVTLFSALFAFVSLVSANMLWPALTFVLAYPRCIADILMLSATAVTSQFIIAHTIKRYGALVFAAIMTTRQLVSILLSTLLFGHPLHRDQWLGLGLVFGTLYMKINFNANRNKR
;
A
#
# COMPACT_ATOMS: atom_id res chain seq x y z
N PHE A 1 -19.12 -16.90 -13.95
CA PHE A 1 -19.22 -15.43 -14.10
C PHE A 1 -19.25 -14.64 -12.79
N GLY A 2 -19.55 -15.22 -11.61
CA GLY A 2 -19.59 -14.47 -10.34
C GLY A 2 -18.23 -14.11 -9.70
N GLY A 3 -17.20 -14.95 -9.86
CA GLY A 3 -15.91 -14.74 -9.18
C GLY A 3 -15.11 -13.52 -9.67
N ALA A 4 -15.14 -13.24 -10.98
CA ALA A 4 -14.42 -12.10 -11.55
C ALA A 4 -15.06 -10.76 -11.18
N ALA A 5 -16.40 -10.69 -11.16
CA ALA A 5 -17.13 -9.50 -10.71
C ALA A 5 -16.89 -9.24 -9.22
N TYR A 6 -16.89 -10.29 -8.39
CA TYR A 6 -16.59 -10.19 -6.98
C TYR A 6 -15.15 -9.72 -6.72
N GLY A 7 -14.17 -10.27 -7.45
CA GLY A 7 -12.77 -9.81 -7.39
C GLY A 7 -12.61 -8.35 -7.81
N GLY A 8 -13.30 -7.92 -8.86
CA GLY A 8 -13.33 -6.53 -9.29
C GLY A 8 -13.91 -5.58 -8.23
N MET A 9 -15.02 -5.99 -7.60
CA MET A 9 -15.63 -5.22 -6.52
C MET A 9 -14.72 -5.10 -5.29
N LEU A 10 -14.03 -6.17 -4.93
CA LEU A 10 -13.05 -6.16 -3.83
C LEU A 10 -11.86 -5.23 -4.14
N MET A 11 -11.34 -5.24 -5.37
CA MET A 11 -10.25 -4.34 -5.78
C MET A 11 -10.68 -2.87 -5.75
N LEU A 12 -11.91 -2.55 -6.18
CA LEU A 12 -12.45 -1.20 -6.08
C LEU A 12 -12.55 -0.76 -4.61
N GLY A 13 -13.03 -1.64 -3.73
CA GLY A 13 -13.07 -1.37 -2.29
C GLY A 13 -11.68 -1.11 -1.71
N TYR A 14 -10.71 -1.98 -2.01
CA TYR A 14 -9.32 -1.83 -1.58
C TYR A 14 -8.72 -0.48 -2.01
N LEU A 15 -8.89 -0.11 -3.28
CA LEU A 15 -8.36 1.14 -3.82
C LEU A 15 -9.03 2.37 -3.18
N GLY A 16 -10.33 2.27 -2.89
CA GLY A 16 -11.08 3.30 -2.17
C GLY A 16 -10.55 3.51 -0.75
N PHE A 17 -10.35 2.42 0.01
CA PHE A 17 -9.80 2.49 1.36
C PHE A 17 -8.32 2.94 1.41
N ASP A 18 -7.49 2.52 0.46
CA ASP A 18 -6.10 2.95 0.33
C ASP A 18 -6.00 4.46 0.04
N GLY A 19 -6.84 4.96 -0.89
CA GLY A 19 -6.96 6.38 -1.20
C GLY A 19 -7.51 7.20 -0.03
N PHE A 20 -8.51 6.69 0.69
CA PHE A 20 -9.06 7.34 1.87
C PHE A 20 -8.02 7.46 3.00
N THR A 21 -7.31 6.36 3.29
CA THR A 21 -6.33 6.29 4.37
C THR A 21 -5.16 7.25 4.12
N SER A 22 -4.59 7.26 2.92
CA SER A 22 -3.48 8.17 2.57
C SER A 22 -3.91 9.65 2.60
N THR A 23 -5.14 9.96 2.19
CA THR A 23 -5.70 11.33 2.25
C THR A 23 -5.97 11.77 3.70
N PHE A 24 -6.47 10.87 4.54
CA PHE A 24 -6.69 11.14 5.97
C PHE A 24 -5.35 11.33 6.70
N GLN A 25 -4.35 10.51 6.38
CA GLN A 25 -2.98 10.67 6.87
C GLN A 25 -2.41 12.04 6.48
N GLN A 26 -2.63 12.51 5.25
CA GLN A 26 -2.20 13.85 4.82
C GLN A 26 -2.90 14.96 5.62
N LYS A 27 -4.23 14.92 5.76
CA LYS A 27 -4.98 15.93 6.55
C LYS A 27 -4.54 15.99 8.01
N LEU A 28 -4.24 14.84 8.60
CA LEU A 28 -3.74 14.77 9.98
C LEU A 28 -2.35 15.43 10.11
N PHE A 29 -1.50 15.31 9.09
CA PHE A 29 -0.19 15.99 9.05
C PHE A 29 -0.26 17.49 8.80
N GLU A 30 -1.29 17.99 8.09
CA GLU A 30 -1.49 19.43 7.82
C GLU A 30 -2.15 20.17 9.01
N GLY A 31 -3.08 19.52 9.72
CA GLY A 31 -3.90 20.16 10.77
C GLY A 31 -3.29 20.18 12.17
N TYR A 32 -2.29 19.34 12.47
CA TYR A 32 -1.64 19.27 13.78
C TYR A 32 -0.12 19.29 13.60
N LYS A 33 0.62 20.03 14.44
CA LYS A 33 2.10 19.93 14.57
C LYS A 33 2.50 18.57 15.18
N MET A 34 1.99 17.47 14.64
CA MET A 34 2.26 16.14 15.14
C MET A 34 3.62 15.67 14.61
N SER A 35 4.53 15.39 15.54
CA SER A 35 5.82 14.76 15.25
C SER A 35 5.57 13.45 14.49
N SER A 36 6.26 13.28 13.36
CA SER A 36 6.08 12.16 12.40
C SER A 36 6.18 10.77 13.04
N HIS A 37 6.78 10.67 14.22
CA HIS A 37 6.98 9.41 14.95
C HIS A 37 5.70 8.89 15.62
N HIS A 38 4.82 9.75 16.14
CA HIS A 38 3.63 9.29 16.86
C HIS A 38 2.56 8.69 15.92
N GLN A 39 2.38 9.26 14.73
CA GLN A 39 1.35 8.81 13.80
C GLN A 39 1.64 7.41 13.23
N VAL A 40 2.89 7.12 12.87
CA VAL A 40 3.29 5.78 12.40
C VAL A 40 3.16 4.76 13.52
N LEU A 41 3.46 5.14 14.77
CA LEU A 41 3.30 4.28 15.94
C LEU A 41 1.81 3.96 16.19
N TYR A 42 0.90 4.93 16.16
CA TYR A 42 -0.53 4.67 16.38
C TYR A 42 -1.14 3.79 15.28
N VAL A 43 -0.78 4.02 14.01
CA VAL A 43 -1.27 3.21 12.89
C VAL A 43 -0.77 1.77 13.02
N THR A 44 0.53 1.57 13.27
CA THR A 44 1.11 0.23 13.42
C THR A 44 0.62 -0.50 14.66
N LEU A 45 0.41 0.21 15.78
CA LEU A 45 -0.15 -0.35 17.01
C LEU A 45 -1.60 -0.80 16.82
N PHE A 46 -2.44 0.04 16.21
CA PHE A 46 -3.83 -0.30 15.95
C PHE A 46 -3.95 -1.48 14.97
N SER A 47 -3.13 -1.50 13.90
CA SER A 47 -3.05 -2.65 13.00
C SER A 47 -2.59 -3.92 13.70
N ALA A 48 -1.64 -3.84 14.62
CA ALA A 48 -1.18 -4.99 15.41
C ALA A 48 -2.27 -5.52 16.35
N LEU A 49 -3.03 -4.63 17.00
CA LEU A 49 -4.17 -5.01 17.82
C LEU A 49 -5.26 -5.70 17.00
N PHE A 50 -5.58 -5.16 15.82
CA PHE A 50 -6.59 -5.75 14.94
C PHE A 50 -6.14 -7.11 14.42
N ALA A 51 -4.85 -7.26 14.04
CA ALA A 51 -4.27 -8.53 13.65
C ALA A 51 -4.32 -9.56 14.80
N PHE A 52 -4.02 -9.13 16.03
CA PHE A 52 -4.10 -10.00 17.21
C PHE A 52 -5.53 -10.47 17.48
N VAL A 53 -6.52 -9.55 17.49
CA VAL A 53 -7.94 -9.89 17.66
C VAL A 53 -8.42 -10.84 16.57
N SER A 54 -8.01 -10.61 15.32
CA SER A 54 -8.33 -11.49 14.20
C SER A 54 -7.71 -12.89 14.35
N LEU A 55 -6.51 -13.00 14.92
CA LEU A 55 -5.84 -14.27 15.15
C LEU A 55 -6.50 -15.06 16.29
N VAL A 56 -6.94 -14.35 17.34
CA VAL A 56 -7.72 -14.90 18.46
C VAL A 56 -9.07 -15.41 17.95
N SER A 57 -9.80 -14.60 17.18
CA SER A 57 -11.13 -14.99 16.68
C SER A 57 -11.09 -16.17 15.71
N ALA A 58 -9.98 -16.33 14.97
CA ALA A 58 -9.73 -17.48 14.10
C ALA A 58 -9.26 -18.74 14.85
N ASN A 59 -9.07 -18.70 16.18
CA ASN A 59 -8.52 -19.79 16.99
C ASN A 59 -7.14 -20.33 16.52
N MET A 60 -6.36 -19.51 15.79
CA MET A 60 -5.07 -19.92 15.21
C MET A 60 -3.86 -19.58 16.10
N LEU A 61 -4.09 -19.00 17.28
CA LEU A 61 -3.02 -18.59 18.19
C LEU A 61 -2.12 -19.75 18.64
N TRP A 62 -2.72 -20.85 19.10
CA TRP A 62 -1.95 -22.02 19.58
C TRP A 62 -1.17 -22.71 18.45
N PRO A 63 -1.76 -23.00 17.28
CA PRO A 63 -1.02 -23.53 16.13
C PRO A 63 0.13 -22.62 15.65
N ALA A 64 -0.06 -21.30 15.68
CA ALA A 64 0.99 -20.36 15.29
C ALA A 64 2.17 -20.42 16.27
N LEU A 65 1.89 -20.50 17.58
CA LEU A 65 2.94 -20.56 18.61
C LEU A 65 3.75 -21.86 18.52
N THR A 66 3.08 -22.99 18.33
CA THR A 66 3.76 -24.29 18.20
C THR A 66 4.61 -24.36 16.94
N PHE A 67 4.17 -23.75 15.83
CA PHE A 67 4.96 -23.66 14.60
C PHE A 67 6.23 -22.83 14.78
N VAL A 68 6.14 -21.66 15.44
CA VAL A 68 7.29 -20.79 15.69
C VAL A 68 8.31 -21.47 16.63
N LEU A 69 7.83 -22.20 17.64
CA LEU A 69 8.69 -22.97 18.54
C LEU A 69 9.35 -24.18 17.85
N ALA A 70 8.65 -24.82 16.90
CA ALA A 70 9.19 -25.94 16.13
C ALA A 70 10.26 -25.49 15.11
N TYR A 71 10.16 -24.28 14.57
CA TYR A 71 11.08 -23.75 13.56
C TYR A 71 11.69 -22.41 13.97
N PRO A 72 12.74 -22.39 14.82
CA PRO A 72 13.34 -21.15 15.32
C PRO A 72 13.99 -20.30 14.21
N ARG A 73 14.34 -20.87 13.06
CA ARG A 73 14.79 -20.12 11.88
C ARG A 73 13.71 -19.16 11.36
N CYS A 74 12.44 -19.54 11.47
CA CYS A 74 11.32 -18.71 11.07
C CYS A 74 11.24 -17.40 11.87
N ILE A 75 11.79 -17.35 13.09
CA ILE A 75 11.85 -16.13 13.90
C ILE A 75 12.72 -15.07 13.21
N ALA A 76 13.84 -15.46 12.61
CA ALA A 76 14.71 -14.53 11.90
C ALA A 76 13.99 -13.93 10.68
N ASP A 77 13.26 -14.75 9.92
CA ASP A 77 12.45 -14.28 8.79
C ASP A 77 11.33 -13.34 9.23
N ILE A 78 10.64 -13.66 10.33
CA ILE A 78 9.61 -12.81 10.93
C ILE A 78 10.19 -11.47 11.38
N LEU A 79 11.37 -11.47 12.02
CA LEU A 79 12.03 -10.25 12.46
C LEU A 79 12.50 -9.40 11.27
N MET A 80 13.09 -10.01 10.24
CA MET A 80 13.46 -9.30 9.02
C MET A 80 12.24 -8.70 8.31
N LEU A 81 11.14 -9.46 8.21
CA LEU A 81 9.91 -9.00 7.59
C LEU A 81 9.27 -7.86 8.39
N SER A 82 9.27 -7.96 9.72
CA SER A 82 8.78 -6.90 10.61
C SER A 82 9.64 -5.64 10.54
N ALA A 83 10.98 -5.76 10.60
CA ALA A 83 11.89 -4.63 10.47
C ALA A 83 11.69 -3.92 9.13
N THR A 84 11.64 -4.68 8.04
CA THR A 84 11.39 -4.15 6.69
C THR A 84 10.02 -3.47 6.60
N ALA A 85 8.98 -4.08 7.18
CA ALA A 85 7.63 -3.51 7.22
C ALA A 85 7.63 -2.17 7.95
N VAL A 86 8.22 -2.08 9.14
CA VAL A 86 8.31 -0.83 9.91
C VAL A 86 9.09 0.24 9.14
N THR A 87 10.25 -0.11 8.57
CA THR A 87 11.03 0.82 7.74
C THR A 87 10.22 1.34 6.55
N SER A 88 9.47 0.48 5.86
CA SER A 88 8.61 0.88 4.74
C SER A 88 7.49 1.83 5.17
N GLN A 89 6.85 1.58 6.33
CA GLN A 89 5.79 2.42 6.88
C GLN A 89 6.30 3.83 7.20
N PHE A 90 7.52 3.94 7.74
CA PHE A 90 8.17 5.24 7.95
C PHE A 90 8.41 6.00 6.64
N ILE A 91 8.87 5.31 5.60
CA ILE A 91 9.10 5.92 4.27
C ILE A 91 7.79 6.40 3.65
N ILE A 92 6.71 5.60 3.75
CA ILE A 92 5.37 5.97 3.26
C ILE A 92 4.87 7.24 3.97
N ALA A 93 4.90 7.25 5.29
CA ALA A 93 4.46 8.40 6.08
C ALA A 93 5.29 9.66 5.79
N HIS A 94 6.62 9.50 5.65
CA HIS A 94 7.50 10.61 5.26
C HIS A 94 7.17 11.16 3.87
N THR A 95 6.87 10.28 2.92
CA THR A 95 6.52 10.64 1.54
C THR A 95 5.20 11.42 1.50
N ILE A 96 4.17 10.92 2.19
CA ILE A 96 2.86 11.60 2.27
C ILE A 96 3.00 12.97 2.94
N LYS A 97 3.80 13.08 4.00
CA LYS A 97 4.02 14.36 4.68
C LYS A 97 4.74 15.38 3.80
N ARG A 98 5.72 14.97 2.99
CA ARG A 98 6.54 15.88 2.17
C ARG A 98 5.95 16.20 0.81
N TYR A 99 5.29 15.23 0.17
CA TYR A 99 4.82 15.33 -1.22
C TYR A 99 3.31 15.15 -1.38
N GLY A 100 2.59 14.86 -0.29
CA GLY A 100 1.14 14.65 -0.29
C GLY A 100 0.72 13.25 -0.76
N ALA A 101 -0.56 12.93 -0.58
CA ALA A 101 -1.16 11.65 -0.95
C ALA A 101 -1.19 11.41 -2.47
N LEU A 102 -1.29 12.48 -3.28
CA LEU A 102 -1.32 12.37 -4.75
C LEU A 102 0.00 11.82 -5.31
N VAL A 103 1.14 12.30 -4.81
CA VAL A 103 2.46 11.82 -5.25
C VAL A 103 2.72 10.40 -4.74
N PHE A 104 2.26 10.08 -3.53
CA PHE A 104 2.30 8.71 -3.00
C PHE A 104 1.54 7.72 -3.90
N ALA A 105 0.31 8.05 -4.30
CA ALA A 105 -0.47 7.23 -5.24
C ALA A 105 0.25 7.05 -6.60
N ALA A 106 0.97 8.07 -7.06
CA ALA A 106 1.77 7.98 -8.28
C ALA A 106 2.97 7.03 -8.17
N ILE A 107 3.66 7.04 -7.02
CA ILE A 107 4.76 6.11 -6.75
C ILE A 107 4.22 4.67 -6.69
N MET A 108 3.10 4.45 -6.01
CA MET A 108 2.45 3.13 -5.89
C MET A 108 2.05 2.55 -7.24
N THR A 109 1.36 3.34 -8.07
CA THR A 109 0.93 2.91 -9.42
C THR A 109 2.12 2.65 -10.33
N THR A 110 3.14 3.51 -10.32
CA THR A 110 4.37 3.29 -11.10
C THR A 110 5.04 1.98 -10.71
N ARG A 111 5.16 1.69 -9.41
CA ARG A 111 5.72 0.43 -8.91
C ARG A 111 4.93 -0.78 -9.41
N GLN A 112 3.60 -0.77 -9.28
CA GLN A 112 2.75 -1.88 -9.76
C GLN A 112 2.91 -2.10 -11.27
N LEU A 113 3.05 -1.02 -12.03
CA LEU A 113 3.17 -1.08 -13.49
C LEU A 113 4.51 -1.63 -13.93
N VAL A 114 5.61 -1.26 -13.26
CA VAL A 114 6.92 -1.89 -13.48
C VAL A 114 6.87 -3.39 -13.16
N SER A 115 6.22 -3.80 -12.07
CA SER A 115 6.03 -5.22 -11.74
C SER A 115 5.23 -5.98 -12.80
N ILE A 116 4.16 -5.37 -13.34
CA ILE A 116 3.34 -5.97 -14.41
C ILE A 116 4.17 -6.12 -15.68
N LEU A 117 4.90 -5.07 -16.10
CA LEU A 117 5.76 -5.12 -17.28
C LEU A 117 6.85 -6.20 -17.14
N LEU A 118 7.57 -6.22 -16.02
CA LEU A 118 8.58 -7.24 -15.74
C LEU A 118 7.98 -8.66 -15.74
N SER A 119 6.80 -8.85 -15.16
CA SER A 119 6.10 -10.13 -15.18
C SER A 119 5.79 -10.56 -16.62
N THR A 120 5.22 -9.68 -17.44
CA THR A 120 4.90 -10.01 -18.84
C THR A 120 6.14 -10.30 -19.69
N LEU A 121 7.26 -9.63 -19.41
CA LEU A 121 8.55 -9.89 -20.06
C LEU A 121 9.15 -11.24 -19.64
N LEU A 122 9.12 -11.58 -18.35
CA LEU A 122 9.69 -12.82 -17.82
C LEU A 122 8.85 -14.07 -18.15
N PHE A 123 7.52 -13.97 -18.10
CA PHE A 123 6.61 -15.08 -18.37
C PHE A 123 6.17 -15.18 -19.85
N GLY A 124 6.62 -14.26 -20.71
CA GLY A 124 6.39 -14.32 -22.15
C GLY A 124 4.92 -14.22 -22.58
N HIS A 125 4.06 -13.60 -21.76
CA HIS A 125 2.66 -13.35 -22.09
C HIS A 125 2.50 -11.94 -22.66
N PRO A 126 2.33 -11.78 -23.99
CA PRO A 126 2.22 -10.47 -24.61
C PRO A 126 0.92 -9.78 -24.16
N LEU A 127 1.06 -8.54 -23.71
CA LEU A 127 -0.06 -7.66 -23.37
C LEU A 127 -0.89 -7.37 -24.64
N HIS A 128 -2.21 -7.45 -24.52
CA HIS A 128 -3.13 -7.12 -25.61
C HIS A 128 -3.10 -5.62 -25.92
N ARG A 129 -3.46 -5.21 -27.16
CA ARG A 129 -3.43 -3.79 -27.57
C ARG A 129 -4.28 -2.90 -26.66
N ASP A 130 -5.41 -3.41 -26.18
CA ASP A 130 -6.30 -2.68 -25.28
C ASP A 130 -5.70 -2.43 -23.89
N GLN A 131 -4.84 -3.33 -23.41
CA GLN A 131 -4.14 -3.18 -22.12
C GLN A 131 -3.08 -2.07 -22.20
N TRP A 132 -2.41 -1.94 -23.34
CA TRP A 132 -1.47 -0.84 -23.60
C TRP A 132 -2.18 0.51 -23.65
N LEU A 133 -3.37 0.59 -24.25
CA LEU A 133 -4.19 1.81 -24.25
C LEU A 133 -4.65 2.18 -22.84
N GLY A 134 -5.11 1.20 -22.05
CA GLY A 134 -5.47 1.42 -20.64
C GLY A 134 -4.30 1.92 -19.79
N LEU A 135 -3.11 1.35 -20.00
CA LEU A 135 -1.88 1.78 -19.33
C LEU A 135 -1.55 3.25 -19.63
N GLY A 136 -1.58 3.63 -20.91
CA GLY A 136 -1.33 5.00 -21.35
C GLY A 136 -2.34 5.99 -20.76
N LEU A 137 -3.62 5.61 -20.68
CA LEU A 137 -4.67 6.45 -20.11
C LEU A 137 -4.51 6.67 -18.60
N VAL A 138 -4.24 5.61 -17.83
CA VAL A 138 -4.08 5.71 -16.37
C VAL A 138 -2.84 6.55 -16.00
N PHE A 139 -1.70 6.31 -16.66
CA PHE A 139 -0.51 7.12 -16.43
C PHE A 139 -0.67 8.56 -16.93
N GLY A 140 -1.23 8.75 -18.12
CA GLY A 140 -1.43 10.08 -18.70
C GLY A 140 -2.29 10.96 -17.81
N THR A 141 -3.40 10.44 -17.32
CA THR A 141 -4.29 11.16 -16.38
C THR A 141 -3.60 11.48 -15.05
N LEU A 142 -2.83 10.55 -14.50
CA LEU A 142 -2.11 10.73 -13.25
C LEU A 142 -1.02 11.82 -13.34
N TYR A 143 -0.18 11.76 -14.37
CA TYR A 143 0.87 12.76 -14.60
C TYR A 143 0.29 14.15 -14.92
N MET A 144 -0.78 14.22 -15.74
CA MET A 144 -1.49 15.48 -15.97
C MET A 144 -2.02 16.07 -14.67
N LYS A 145 -2.62 15.25 -13.79
CA LYS A 145 -3.16 15.70 -12.51
C LYS A 145 -2.08 16.21 -11.57
N ILE A 146 -0.91 15.56 -11.54
CA ILE A 146 0.25 16.02 -10.75
C ILE A 146 0.75 17.37 -11.28
N ASN A 147 0.94 17.49 -12.61
CA ASN A 147 1.43 18.73 -13.22
C ASN A 147 0.44 19.89 -13.03
N PHE A 148 -0.86 19.62 -13.17
CA PHE A 148 -1.90 20.61 -12.90
C PHE A 148 -1.90 21.08 -11.44
N ASN A 149 -1.75 20.15 -10.49
CA ASN A 149 -1.68 20.49 -9.07
C ASN A 149 -0.39 21.28 -8.74
N ALA A 150 0.74 20.94 -9.36
CA ALA A 150 1.99 21.67 -9.24
C ALA A 150 1.88 23.11 -9.78
N ASN A 151 1.17 23.31 -10.91
CA ASN A 151 0.93 24.63 -11.48
C ASN A 151 -0.09 25.46 -10.67
N ARG A 152 -1.08 24.83 -10.03
CA ARG A 152 -1.98 25.54 -9.09
C ARG A 152 -1.26 26.07 -7.87
N ASN A 153 -0.25 25.37 -7.37
CA ASN A 153 0.51 25.80 -6.19
C ASN A 153 1.49 26.96 -6.47
N LYS A 154 1.65 27.37 -7.74
CA LYS A 154 2.47 28.51 -8.16
C LYS A 154 1.64 29.80 -8.45
N ARG A 155 0.32 29.72 -8.43
CA ARG A 155 -0.59 30.88 -8.53
C ARG A 155 -1.12 31.25 -7.16
#